data_AF-A0A396HU48-F1
#
_entry.id   AF-A0A396HU48-F1
#
_cell.length_a   1.000
_cell.length_b   1.000
_cell.length_c   1.000
_cell.angle_alpha   90.00
_cell.angle_beta   90.00
_cell.angle_gamma   90.00
#
_symmetry.space_group_name_H-M   'P 1'
#
loop_
_entity.id
_entity.type
_entity.pdbx_description
1 polymer ?
#
loop_
_entity_poly.entity_id
_entity_poly.type
_entity_poly.pdbx_seq_one_letter_code
_entity_poly.pdbx_strand_id
1 'polypeptide(L)'
;MLCLRSIVSKQTKHEKWGSYASDLLDSNKGLWRDPRACKHTDHSHPPIHPIKFSNRKESGWKDHQCVLYELIVRHFLACLSEDALVQKTTVEVDLAGQQFFAMTMTLYKLGYRKMYHYESLFLGFSKFPPYTAGGELTPMDLIVKGSTYSSPQNLSDEDLLSRMQQERIGTDSTWHLLINTVIGRKYVERKFDGNTWRYEPTKLGLALFNGYDQMKLPLWKPEMRAKMEKQITMIKNGTATKKDCLRDTG
;
A
#
# COMPACT_ATOMS: atom_id res chain seq x y z
N MET A 1 -24.48 -10.96 7.67
CA MET A 1 -23.55 -11.62 6.74
C MET A 1 -23.58 -10.86 5.42
N LEU A 2 -22.44 -10.33 4.96
CA LEU A 2 -22.37 -9.52 3.73
C LEU A 2 -22.57 -10.40 2.49
N CYS A 3 -23.61 -10.12 1.70
CA CYS A 3 -23.86 -10.83 0.44
C CYS A 3 -23.05 -10.19 -0.70
N LEU A 4 -21.80 -10.62 -0.88
CA LEU A 4 -20.85 -10.07 -1.86
C LEU A 4 -21.40 -10.11 -3.30
N ARG A 5 -22.05 -11.21 -3.68
CA ARG A 5 -22.67 -11.36 -5.01
C ARG A 5 -23.75 -10.31 -5.28
N SER A 6 -24.53 -9.94 -4.26
CA SER A 6 -25.54 -8.87 -4.38
C SER A 6 -24.89 -7.51 -4.65
N ILE A 7 -23.76 -7.23 -4.01
CA ILE A 7 -23.01 -5.98 -4.22
C ILE A 7 -22.43 -5.93 -5.64
N VAL A 8 -21.84 -7.02 -6.12
CA VAL A 8 -21.31 -7.12 -7.49
C VAL A 8 -22.44 -6.97 -8.53
N SER A 9 -23.60 -7.58 -8.28
CA SER A 9 -24.77 -7.46 -9.17
C SER A 9 -25.22 -6.01 -9.37
N LYS A 10 -25.10 -5.15 -8.36
CA LYS A 10 -25.40 -3.71 -8.49
C LYS A 10 -24.43 -2.97 -9.41
N GLN A 11 -23.22 -3.50 -9.63
CA GLN A 11 -22.16 -2.85 -10.41
C GLN A 11 -22.20 -3.21 -11.91
N THR A 12 -23.03 -4.17 -12.32
CA THR A 12 -23.10 -4.67 -13.72
C THR A 12 -23.56 -3.62 -14.73
N LYS A 13 -24.22 -2.55 -14.27
CA LYS A 13 -24.72 -1.45 -15.12
C LYS A 13 -23.67 -0.37 -15.41
N HIS A 14 -22.47 -0.43 -14.81
CA HIS A 14 -21.48 0.61 -15.00
C HIS A 14 -20.83 0.54 -16.39
N GLU A 15 -20.68 1.68 -17.07
CA GLU A 15 -20.10 1.75 -18.42
C GLU A 15 -18.66 1.19 -18.48
N LYS A 16 -17.85 1.41 -17.43
CA LYS A 16 -16.42 1.03 -17.44
C LYS A 16 -16.11 -0.40 -16.95
N TRP A 17 -16.94 -0.97 -16.09
CA TRP A 17 -16.65 -2.24 -15.39
C TRP A 17 -17.83 -3.18 -15.28
N GLY A 18 -18.99 -2.79 -15.81
CA GLY A 18 -20.21 -3.56 -15.73
C GLY A 18 -20.09 -4.92 -16.42
N SER A 19 -19.43 -4.97 -17.58
CA SER A 19 -19.13 -6.22 -18.29
C SER A 19 -18.31 -7.18 -17.42
N TYR A 20 -17.25 -6.67 -16.77
CA TYR A 20 -16.41 -7.47 -15.89
C TYR A 20 -17.16 -7.94 -14.63
N ALA A 21 -18.02 -7.10 -14.06
CA ALA A 21 -18.87 -7.48 -12.94
C ALA A 21 -19.87 -8.59 -13.32
N SER A 22 -20.42 -8.56 -14.54
CA SER A 22 -21.26 -9.64 -15.07
C SER A 22 -20.44 -10.93 -15.26
N ASP A 23 -19.24 -10.81 -15.79
CA ASP A 23 -18.32 -11.94 -15.98
C ASP A 23 -17.91 -12.61 -14.66
N LEU A 24 -17.75 -11.82 -13.60
CA LEU A 24 -17.49 -12.33 -12.24
C LEU A 24 -18.64 -13.17 -11.69
N LEU A 25 -19.88 -12.84 -12.04
CA LEU A 25 -21.08 -13.55 -11.56
C LEU A 25 -21.37 -14.81 -12.37
N ASP A 26 -20.90 -14.88 -13.61
CA ASP A 26 -21.05 -16.03 -14.49
C ASP A 26 -20.23 -17.23 -13.99
N SER A 27 -20.92 -18.28 -13.54
CA SER A 27 -20.29 -19.49 -13.01
C SER A 27 -19.51 -20.25 -14.08
N ASN A 28 -19.85 -20.09 -15.36
CA ASN A 28 -19.15 -20.75 -16.46
C ASN A 28 -17.77 -20.15 -16.72
N LYS A 29 -17.56 -18.87 -16.38
CA LYS A 29 -16.27 -18.19 -16.55
C LYS A 29 -15.28 -18.49 -15.42
N GLY A 30 -15.77 -18.94 -14.27
CA GLY A 30 -14.93 -19.38 -13.14
C GLY A 30 -13.99 -18.30 -12.59
N LEU A 31 -14.30 -17.01 -12.78
CA LEU A 31 -13.46 -15.88 -12.37
C LEU A 31 -13.57 -15.57 -10.88
N TRP A 32 -14.71 -15.88 -10.26
CA TRP A 32 -14.99 -15.57 -8.86
C TRP A 32 -14.00 -16.28 -7.91
N ARG A 33 -13.41 -15.52 -7.00
CA ARG A 33 -12.67 -16.03 -5.84
C ARG A 33 -13.19 -15.34 -4.59
N ASP A 34 -13.20 -16.08 -3.48
CA ASP A 34 -13.50 -15.47 -2.19
C ASP A 34 -12.35 -14.53 -1.78
N PRO A 35 -12.66 -13.41 -1.11
CA PRO A 35 -11.66 -12.42 -0.76
C PRO A 35 -10.58 -13.04 0.14
N ARG A 36 -9.32 -12.65 -0.09
CA ARG A 36 -8.17 -13.16 0.66
C ARG A 36 -8.35 -12.90 2.16
N ALA A 37 -8.08 -13.92 2.98
CA ALA A 37 -8.11 -13.78 4.43
C ALA A 37 -7.06 -12.75 4.90
N CYS A 38 -7.50 -11.77 5.68
CA CYS A 38 -6.62 -10.77 6.30
C CYS A 38 -6.32 -11.15 7.74
N LYS A 39 -5.10 -10.90 8.21
CA LYS A 39 -4.69 -11.12 9.61
C LYS A 39 -5.22 -10.05 10.57
N HIS A 40 -5.70 -8.92 10.05
CA HIS A 40 -6.17 -7.78 10.83
C HIS A 40 -7.68 -7.62 10.70
N THR A 41 -8.37 -7.52 11.83
CA THR A 41 -9.78 -7.18 11.92
C THR A 41 -9.97 -6.26 13.12
N ASP A 42 -10.77 -5.21 12.95
CA ASP A 42 -11.17 -4.31 14.04
C ASP A 42 -12.45 -4.79 14.75
N HIS A 43 -13.00 -5.93 14.30
CA HIS A 43 -14.29 -6.51 14.71
C HIS A 43 -15.49 -5.53 14.66
N SER A 44 -15.32 -4.37 14.04
CA SER A 44 -16.24 -3.23 14.12
C SER A 44 -16.81 -2.90 12.74
N HIS A 45 -15.97 -3.00 11.70
CA HIS A 45 -16.34 -2.64 10.34
C HIS A 45 -15.84 -3.67 9.33
N PRO A 46 -16.64 -3.95 8.28
CA PRO A 46 -16.10 -4.66 7.11
C PRO A 46 -15.09 -3.78 6.37
N PRO A 47 -14.22 -4.36 5.53
CA PRO A 47 -13.34 -3.60 4.64
C PRO A 47 -14.12 -2.56 3.82
N ILE A 48 -13.47 -1.45 3.44
CA ILE A 48 -14.10 -0.41 2.61
C ILE A 48 -14.55 -1.02 1.28
N HIS A 49 -15.86 -0.94 0.99
CA HIS A 49 -16.46 -1.52 -0.20
C HIS A 49 -17.67 -0.68 -0.66
N PRO A 50 -18.08 -0.76 -1.94
CA PRO A 50 -19.22 -0.01 -2.43
C PRO A 50 -20.54 -0.58 -1.88
N ILE A 51 -21.37 0.26 -1.25
CA ILE A 51 -22.70 -0.16 -0.75
C ILE A 51 -23.84 0.16 -1.72
N LYS A 52 -23.67 1.20 -2.54
CA LYS A 52 -24.65 1.69 -3.52
C LYS A 52 -23.95 1.92 -4.86
N PHE A 53 -24.66 1.59 -5.94
CA PHE A 53 -24.25 1.92 -7.30
C PHE A 53 -24.40 3.43 -7.53
N SER A 54 -23.43 4.02 -8.21
CA SER A 54 -23.47 5.40 -8.66
C SER A 54 -22.90 5.46 -10.06
N ASN A 55 -23.61 6.09 -11.01
CA ASN A 55 -22.99 6.54 -12.24
C ASN A 55 -22.53 8.00 -12.01
N ARG A 56 -21.35 8.34 -12.52
CA ARG A 56 -20.71 9.66 -12.36
C ARG A 56 -21.65 10.84 -12.66
N LYS A 57 -22.67 10.64 -13.49
CA LYS A 57 -23.57 11.66 -14.02
C LYS A 57 -24.69 12.03 -13.05
N GLU A 58 -25.19 11.07 -12.26
CA GLU A 58 -26.38 11.26 -11.42
C GLU A 58 -26.08 11.76 -9.99
N SER A 59 -24.81 11.76 -9.58
CA SER A 59 -24.46 11.92 -8.16
C SER A 59 -24.12 13.35 -7.72
N GLY A 60 -24.00 14.30 -8.64
CA GLY A 60 -23.55 15.67 -8.33
C GLY A 60 -22.14 15.73 -7.71
N TRP A 61 -21.34 14.69 -7.91
CA TRP A 61 -20.03 14.54 -7.28
C TRP A 61 -18.96 15.38 -7.96
N LYS A 62 -18.02 15.86 -7.16
CA LYS A 62 -16.77 16.46 -7.65
C LYS A 62 -15.88 15.38 -8.25
N ASP A 63 -14.95 15.78 -9.12
CA ASP A 63 -14.08 14.83 -9.83
C ASP A 63 -13.29 13.91 -8.90
N HIS A 64 -12.69 14.44 -7.83
CA HIS A 64 -11.93 13.63 -6.87
C HIS A 64 -12.81 12.58 -6.16
N GLN A 65 -14.09 12.86 -5.93
CA GLN A 65 -15.02 11.89 -5.33
C GLN A 65 -15.34 10.78 -6.31
N CYS A 66 -15.48 11.10 -7.60
CA CYS A 66 -15.68 10.12 -8.67
C CYS A 66 -14.46 9.20 -8.80
N VAL A 67 -13.25 9.77 -8.78
CA VAL A 67 -11.99 9.01 -8.85
C VAL A 67 -11.85 8.07 -7.65
N LEU A 68 -12.14 8.57 -6.43
CA LEU A 68 -12.07 7.75 -5.22
C LEU A 68 -13.11 6.62 -5.23
N TYR A 69 -14.34 6.90 -5.65
CA TYR A 69 -15.37 5.85 -5.78
C TYR A 69 -14.98 4.80 -6.81
N GLU A 70 -14.48 5.22 -7.99
CA GLU A 70 -13.97 4.31 -9.00
C GLU A 70 -12.88 3.42 -8.39
N LEU A 71 -11.86 3.99 -7.74
CA LEU A 71 -10.80 3.23 -7.07
C LEU A 71 -11.35 2.17 -6.12
N ILE A 72 -12.30 2.53 -5.25
CA ILE A 72 -12.94 1.63 -4.29
C ILE A 72 -13.66 0.48 -5.01
N VAL A 73 -14.46 0.78 -6.04
CA VAL A 73 -15.20 -0.25 -6.78
C VAL A 73 -14.25 -1.18 -7.54
N ARG A 74 -13.24 -0.62 -8.21
CA ARG A 74 -12.25 -1.41 -8.94
C ARG A 74 -11.48 -2.34 -8.01
N HIS A 75 -11.05 -1.83 -6.86
CA HIS A 75 -10.35 -2.62 -5.84
C HIS A 75 -11.24 -3.75 -5.32
N PHE A 76 -12.50 -3.43 -4.96
CA PHE A 76 -13.45 -4.42 -4.49
C PHE A 76 -13.70 -5.55 -5.50
N LEU A 77 -13.93 -5.22 -6.77
CA LEU A 77 -14.13 -6.22 -7.83
C LEU A 77 -12.87 -7.05 -8.07
N ALA A 78 -11.69 -6.45 -7.98
CA ALA A 78 -10.42 -7.16 -8.09
C ALA A 78 -10.17 -8.14 -6.94
N CYS A 79 -10.57 -7.80 -5.71
CA CYS A 79 -10.48 -8.71 -4.56
C CYS A 79 -11.34 -9.98 -4.71
N LEU A 80 -12.37 -9.94 -5.57
CA LEU A 80 -13.26 -11.07 -5.85
C LEU A 80 -12.90 -11.80 -7.16
N SER A 81 -11.83 -11.37 -7.82
CA SER A 81 -11.32 -11.97 -9.04
C SER A 81 -10.22 -12.98 -8.74
N GLU A 82 -10.02 -13.90 -9.68
CA GLU A 82 -8.80 -14.67 -9.81
C GLU A 82 -7.52 -13.83 -9.91
N ASP A 83 -6.43 -14.47 -9.48
CA ASP A 83 -5.10 -13.88 -9.47
C ASP A 83 -4.53 -13.67 -10.87
N ALA A 84 -3.66 -12.66 -11.00
CA ALA A 84 -2.77 -12.57 -12.15
C ALA A 84 -1.71 -13.67 -12.06
N LEU A 85 -1.52 -14.43 -13.14
CA LEU A 85 -0.48 -15.44 -13.22
C LEU A 85 0.70 -14.90 -14.00
N VAL A 86 1.88 -15.02 -13.41
CA VAL A 86 3.14 -14.57 -14.01
C VAL A 86 4.09 -15.76 -14.04
N GLN A 87 4.70 -15.99 -15.19
CA GLN A 87 5.78 -16.94 -15.34
C GLN A 87 7.09 -16.24 -15.01
N LYS A 88 7.79 -16.71 -13.97
CA LYS A 88 9.14 -16.28 -13.62
C LYS A 88 10.13 -17.27 -14.20
N THR A 89 11.09 -16.77 -14.97
CA THR A 89 12.20 -17.55 -15.50
C THR A 89 13.49 -17.03 -14.89
N THR A 90 14.24 -17.91 -14.24
CA THR A 90 15.58 -17.62 -13.71
C THR A 90 16.59 -18.43 -14.50
N VAL A 91 17.65 -17.78 -14.94
CA VAL A 91 18.80 -18.40 -15.61
C VAL A 91 19.99 -18.21 -14.70
N GLU A 92 20.62 -19.33 -14.34
CA GLU A 92 21.84 -19.36 -13.53
C GLU A 92 23.01 -19.71 -14.45
N VAL A 93 24.11 -18.99 -14.31
CA VAL A 93 25.30 -19.12 -15.16
C VAL A 93 26.53 -19.20 -14.27
N ASP A 94 27.30 -20.27 -14.44
CA ASP A 94 28.66 -20.35 -13.90
C ASP A 94 29.63 -19.72 -14.92
N LEU A 95 30.42 -18.77 -14.45
CA LEU A 95 31.53 -18.21 -15.20
C LEU A 95 32.80 -18.28 -14.37
N ALA A 96 33.71 -19.19 -14.74
CA ALA A 96 34.98 -19.41 -14.06
C ALA A 96 34.83 -19.67 -12.53
N GLY A 97 33.80 -20.41 -12.13
CA GLY A 97 33.49 -20.73 -10.73
C GLY A 97 32.71 -19.64 -9.98
N GLN A 98 32.33 -18.55 -10.65
CA GLN A 98 31.47 -17.51 -10.09
C GLN A 98 30.03 -17.67 -10.61
N GLN A 99 29.07 -17.59 -9.69
CA GLN A 99 27.66 -17.78 -10.00
C GLN A 99 26.98 -16.44 -10.29
N PHE A 100 26.37 -16.33 -11.46
CA PHE A 100 25.54 -15.21 -11.87
C PHE A 100 24.10 -15.69 -12.06
N PHE A 101 23.13 -14.81 -11.80
CA PHE A 101 21.73 -15.09 -12.07
C PHE A 101 21.09 -13.93 -12.83
N ALA A 102 20.22 -14.29 -13.77
CA ALA A 102 19.35 -13.36 -14.46
C ALA A 102 17.90 -13.81 -14.26
N MET A 103 17.00 -12.87 -14.01
CA MET A 103 15.58 -13.14 -13.81
C MET A 103 14.75 -12.35 -14.82
N THR A 104 13.80 -13.01 -15.45
CA THR A 104 12.73 -12.35 -16.20
C THR A 104 11.36 -12.82 -15.75
N MET A 105 10.35 -12.00 -16.01
CA MET A 105 8.95 -12.30 -15.75
C MET A 105 8.15 -12.09 -17.04
N THR A 106 7.21 -12.98 -17.33
CA THR A 106 6.27 -12.87 -18.45
C THR A 106 4.85 -13.03 -17.92
N LEU A 107 3.96 -12.11 -18.29
CA LEU A 107 2.55 -12.21 -17.93
C LEU A 107 1.90 -13.40 -18.65
N TYR A 108 1.43 -14.38 -17.88
CA TYR A 108 0.72 -15.54 -18.42
C TYR A 108 -0.80 -15.30 -18.42
N LYS A 109 -1.32 -14.71 -17.33
CA LYS A 109 -2.74 -14.40 -17.18
C LYS A 109 -2.92 -13.08 -16.45
N LEU A 110 -3.75 -12.18 -16.99
CA LEU A 110 -3.96 -10.85 -16.43
C LEU A 110 -4.78 -10.86 -15.12
N GLY A 111 -5.73 -11.79 -14.96
CA GLY A 111 -6.54 -11.93 -13.74
C GLY A 111 -7.23 -10.64 -13.30
N TYR A 112 -7.19 -10.35 -12.00
CA TYR A 112 -7.76 -9.14 -11.38
C TYR A 112 -7.25 -7.82 -11.98
N ARG A 113 -6.08 -7.83 -12.63
CA ARG A 113 -5.49 -6.63 -13.24
C ARG A 113 -6.27 -6.11 -14.44
N LYS A 114 -7.16 -6.94 -15.03
CA LYS A 114 -8.18 -6.46 -15.98
C LYS A 114 -9.01 -5.33 -15.39
N MET A 115 -9.26 -5.40 -14.08
CA MET A 115 -10.09 -4.48 -13.35
C MET A 115 -9.27 -3.42 -12.61
N TYR A 116 -8.13 -3.81 -12.01
CA TYR A 116 -7.30 -2.96 -11.17
C TYR A 116 -5.95 -2.65 -11.82
N HIS A 117 -5.91 -1.55 -12.59
CA HIS A 117 -4.73 -1.11 -13.36
C HIS A 117 -3.86 -0.08 -12.64
N TYR A 118 -4.11 0.16 -11.34
CA TYR A 118 -3.35 1.14 -10.54
C TYR A 118 -2.00 0.60 -10.05
N GLU A 119 -1.77 -0.71 -10.16
CA GLU A 119 -0.48 -1.31 -9.88
C GLU A 119 0.45 -1.11 -11.09
N SER A 120 1.57 -0.41 -10.87
CA SER A 120 2.62 -0.30 -11.87
C SER A 120 3.25 -1.66 -12.12
N LEU A 121 3.44 -2.01 -13.39
CA LEU A 121 4.24 -3.15 -13.83
C LEU A 121 5.72 -2.77 -13.73
N PHE A 122 6.24 -2.67 -12.50
CA PHE A 122 7.65 -2.32 -12.30
C PHE A 122 8.62 -3.40 -12.82
N LEU A 123 8.12 -4.58 -13.17
CA LEU A 123 8.88 -5.64 -13.79
C LEU A 123 8.61 -5.63 -15.28
N GLY A 124 9.59 -5.10 -16.03
CA GLY A 124 9.63 -5.15 -17.48
C GLY A 124 9.38 -6.57 -17.95
N PHE A 125 8.16 -6.80 -18.46
CA PHE A 125 7.81 -8.07 -19.05
C PHE A 125 8.71 -8.27 -20.26
N SER A 126 9.68 -9.15 -20.09
CA SER A 126 10.65 -9.50 -21.11
C SER A 126 10.66 -11.02 -21.23
N LYS A 127 11.01 -11.50 -22.41
CA LYS A 127 11.24 -12.92 -22.63
C LYS A 127 12.73 -13.10 -22.80
N PHE A 128 13.30 -14.00 -22.02
CA PHE A 128 14.60 -14.52 -22.38
C PHE A 128 14.51 -15.27 -23.70
N PRO A 129 15.60 -15.27 -24.49
CA PRO A 129 15.80 -16.28 -25.51
C PRO A 129 15.64 -17.69 -24.92
N PRO A 130 15.29 -18.70 -25.72
CA PRO A 130 15.26 -20.07 -25.25
C PRO A 130 16.67 -20.51 -24.83
N TYR A 131 16.85 -20.78 -23.54
CA TYR A 131 18.08 -21.37 -22.99
C TYR A 131 17.84 -22.83 -22.63
N THR A 132 18.86 -23.68 -22.81
CA THR A 132 18.85 -25.08 -22.39
C THR A 132 19.80 -25.28 -21.21
N ALA A 133 19.42 -26.14 -20.27
CA ALA A 133 20.31 -26.53 -19.18
C ALA A 133 21.58 -27.18 -19.74
N GLY A 134 22.75 -26.76 -19.25
CA GLY A 134 24.05 -27.20 -19.76
C GLY A 134 24.46 -26.56 -21.09
N GLY A 135 23.69 -25.60 -21.61
CA GLY A 135 24.11 -24.79 -22.76
C GLY A 135 25.28 -23.87 -22.40
N GLU A 136 26.19 -23.69 -23.34
CA GLU A 136 27.31 -22.74 -23.21
C GLU A 136 26.87 -21.34 -23.65
N LEU A 137 27.31 -20.32 -22.90
CA LEU A 137 27.04 -18.91 -23.21
C LEU A 137 28.37 -18.15 -23.23
N THR A 138 28.58 -17.36 -24.29
CA THR A 138 29.72 -16.43 -24.36
C THR A 138 29.27 -15.05 -23.88
N PRO A 139 29.85 -14.50 -22.80
CA PRO A 139 29.56 -13.15 -22.35
C PRO A 139 29.95 -12.13 -23.43
N MET A 140 29.10 -11.14 -23.70
CA MET A 140 29.45 -10.03 -24.58
C MET A 140 30.35 -9.02 -23.86
N ASP A 141 29.98 -8.64 -22.63
CA ASP A 141 30.70 -7.67 -21.81
C ASP A 141 30.78 -8.13 -20.36
N LEU A 142 31.95 -7.94 -19.73
CA LEU A 142 32.17 -8.12 -18.30
C LEU A 142 32.52 -6.75 -17.69
N ILE A 143 31.54 -6.12 -17.03
CA ILE A 143 31.67 -4.77 -16.50
C ILE A 143 31.66 -4.81 -14.96
N VAL A 144 32.74 -4.30 -14.36
CA VAL A 144 32.79 -4.05 -12.91
C VAL A 144 32.28 -2.63 -12.66
N LYS A 145 31.11 -2.49 -12.04
CA LYS A 145 30.55 -1.19 -11.67
C LYS A 145 30.93 -0.84 -10.24
N GLY A 146 31.55 0.32 -10.04
CA GLY A 146 31.63 0.95 -8.73
C GLY A 146 30.27 1.53 -8.34
N SER A 147 29.83 1.32 -7.10
CA SER A 147 28.63 1.95 -6.54
C SER A 147 29.01 2.91 -5.42
N THR A 148 28.44 4.11 -5.42
CA THR A 148 28.48 5.04 -4.30
C THR A 148 27.17 4.99 -3.53
N TYR A 149 27.23 5.18 -2.21
CA TYR A 149 26.03 5.32 -1.38
C TYR A 149 25.44 6.71 -1.56
N SER A 150 24.14 6.79 -1.82
CA SER A 150 23.37 8.03 -1.76
C SER A 150 22.76 8.21 -0.38
N SER A 151 22.62 9.47 0.06
CA SER A 151 21.93 9.80 1.30
C SER A 151 20.47 9.34 1.26
N PRO A 152 19.89 8.93 2.41
CA PRO A 152 18.47 8.56 2.49
C PRO A 152 17.58 9.69 1.99
N GLN A 153 16.53 9.35 1.25
CA GLN A 153 15.55 10.32 0.80
C GLN A 153 14.60 10.69 1.93
N ASN A 154 14.04 11.90 1.86
CA ASN A 154 12.96 12.32 2.74
C ASN A 154 11.74 11.39 2.60
N LEU A 155 10.95 11.28 3.67
CA LEU A 155 9.82 10.34 3.71
C LEU A 155 8.72 10.77 2.74
N SER A 156 8.17 9.81 1.99
CA SER A 156 6.90 9.97 1.28
C SER A 156 5.70 9.70 2.21
N ASP A 157 4.47 9.88 1.71
CA ASP A 157 3.24 9.49 2.44
C ASP A 157 3.25 8.00 2.82
N GLU A 158 3.73 7.14 1.91
CA GLU A 158 3.80 5.70 2.12
C GLU A 158 4.86 5.33 3.16
N ASP A 159 6.04 5.96 3.10
CA ASP A 159 7.13 5.74 4.06
C ASP A 159 6.70 6.18 5.47
N LEU A 160 6.09 7.36 5.57
CA LEU A 160 5.64 7.91 6.85
C LEU A 160 4.51 7.07 7.44
N LEU A 161 3.51 6.67 6.64
CA LEU A 161 2.43 5.79 7.09
C LEU A 161 2.96 4.45 7.57
N SER A 162 3.86 3.83 6.81
CA SER A 162 4.51 2.56 7.18
C SER A 162 5.27 2.69 8.50
N ARG A 163 5.99 3.80 8.68
CA ARG A 163 6.72 4.07 9.93
C ARG A 163 5.77 4.29 11.11
N MET A 164 4.70 5.07 10.93
CA MET A 164 3.70 5.30 11.98
C MET A 164 3.02 3.99 12.40
N GLN A 165 2.72 3.09 11.46
CA GLN A 165 2.17 1.77 11.75
C GLN A 165 3.15 0.89 12.50
N GLN A 166 4.43 0.86 12.09
CA GLN A 166 5.49 0.12 12.78
C GLN A 166 5.66 0.60 14.23
N GLU A 167 5.63 1.91 14.43
CA GLU A 167 5.77 2.55 15.74
C GLU A 167 4.46 2.58 16.54
N ARG A 168 3.35 2.11 15.96
CA ARG A 168 2.01 2.04 16.59
C ARG A 168 1.51 3.40 17.10
N ILE A 169 1.69 4.44 16.29
CA ILE A 169 1.16 5.79 16.54
C ILE A 169 0.17 6.18 15.44
N GLY A 170 -0.84 6.99 15.78
CA GLY A 170 -1.90 7.35 14.84
C GLY A 170 -2.89 6.23 14.56
N THR A 171 -3.06 5.31 15.51
CA THR A 171 -4.06 4.22 15.47
C THR A 171 -5.50 4.78 15.39
N ASP A 172 -6.44 3.96 14.92
CA ASP A 172 -7.85 4.32 14.71
C ASP A 172 -8.08 5.48 13.71
N SER A 173 -7.38 5.44 12.57
CA SER A 173 -7.51 6.42 11.48
C SER A 173 -7.12 7.85 11.86
N THR A 174 -6.33 8.08 12.92
CA THR A 174 -5.96 9.43 13.37
C THR A 174 -4.69 9.99 12.71
N TRP A 175 -3.94 9.16 11.99
CA TRP A 175 -2.67 9.54 11.35
C TRP A 175 -2.78 10.78 10.45
N HIS A 176 -3.86 10.91 9.68
CA HIS A 176 -4.06 12.05 8.77
C HIS A 176 -4.20 13.37 9.54
N LEU A 177 -4.81 13.38 10.74
CA LEU A 177 -4.89 14.57 11.58
C LEU A 177 -3.53 14.97 12.12
N LEU A 178 -2.70 14.00 12.53
CA LEU A 178 -1.36 14.25 13.04
C LEU A 178 -0.49 14.90 11.96
N ILE A 179 -0.48 14.32 10.75
CA ILE A 179 0.26 14.86 9.60
C ILE A 179 -0.22 16.28 9.27
N ASN A 180 -1.54 16.48 9.12
CA ASN A 180 -2.10 17.80 8.81
C ASN A 180 -1.76 18.85 9.87
N THR A 181 -1.68 18.46 11.14
CA THR A 181 -1.29 19.36 12.23
C THR A 181 0.15 19.83 12.08
N VAL A 182 1.07 18.91 11.79
CA VAL A 182 2.51 19.22 11.64
C VAL A 182 2.74 20.10 10.40
N ILE A 183 2.04 19.83 9.29
CA ILE A 183 2.07 20.68 8.09
C ILE A 183 1.44 22.05 8.38
N GLY A 184 0.26 22.09 8.99
CA GLY A 184 -0.46 23.34 9.29
C GLY A 184 0.31 24.26 10.23
N ARG A 185 1.12 23.68 11.13
CA ARG A 185 2.05 24.41 12.02
C ARG A 185 3.38 24.78 11.36
N LYS A 186 3.59 24.44 10.09
CA LYS A 186 4.80 24.73 9.30
C LYS A 186 6.08 24.12 9.87
N TYR A 187 5.99 22.99 10.56
CA TYR A 187 7.17 22.24 10.99
C TYR A 187 7.75 21.40 9.86
N VAL A 188 6.90 20.99 8.93
CA VAL A 188 7.23 20.19 7.75
C VAL A 188 6.46 20.77 6.57
N GLU A 189 7.07 20.73 5.39
CA GLU A 189 6.46 21.08 4.13
C GLU A 189 6.44 19.87 3.20
N ARG A 190 5.44 19.81 2.31
CA ARG A 190 5.41 18.81 1.24
C ARG A 190 6.06 19.39 0.01
N LYS A 191 7.11 18.75 -0.50
CA LYS A 191 7.77 19.11 -1.76
C LYS A 191 7.78 17.94 -2.72
N PHE A 192 7.60 18.23 -4.00
CA PHE A 192 7.69 17.24 -5.06
C PHE A 192 9.15 17.11 -5.50
N ASP A 193 9.70 15.90 -5.46
CA ASP A 193 11.11 15.63 -5.80
C ASP A 193 11.32 15.27 -7.29
N GLY A 194 10.27 15.33 -8.11
CA GLY A 194 10.27 14.87 -9.50
C GLY A 194 9.62 13.49 -9.68
N ASN A 195 9.46 12.72 -8.61
CA ASN A 195 8.82 11.40 -8.62
C ASN A 195 7.62 11.33 -7.67
N THR A 196 7.76 11.80 -6.43
CA THR A 196 6.71 11.75 -5.41
C THR A 196 6.76 12.95 -4.47
N TRP A 197 5.66 13.16 -3.74
CA TRP A 197 5.60 14.17 -2.69
C TRP A 197 6.31 13.64 -1.44
N ARG A 198 7.22 14.45 -0.90
CA ARG A 198 8.01 14.12 0.29
C ARG A 198 7.90 15.19 1.36
N TYR A 199 8.04 14.74 2.60
CA TYR A 199 8.05 15.57 3.80
C TYR A 199 9.44 16.14 4.04
N GLU A 200 9.60 17.44 3.85
CA GLU A 200 10.84 18.14 4.14
C GLU A 200 10.69 18.97 5.43
N PRO A 201 11.53 18.74 6.45
CA PRO A 201 11.45 19.50 7.69
C PRO A 201 11.89 20.94 7.46
N THR A 202 11.13 21.90 7.99
CA THR A 202 11.48 23.32 7.90
C THR A 202 12.55 23.68 8.93
N LYS A 203 13.17 24.86 8.80
CA LYS A 203 14.10 25.38 9.82
C LYS A 203 13.47 25.42 11.22
N LEU A 204 12.17 25.77 11.30
CA LEU A 204 11.43 25.78 12.56
C LEU A 204 11.24 24.36 13.13
N GLY A 205 10.85 23.40 12.28
CA GLY A 205 10.70 22.00 12.69
C GLY A 205 12.01 21.40 13.21
N LEU A 206 13.12 21.66 12.50
CA LEU A 206 14.46 21.23 12.91
C LEU A 206 14.90 21.90 14.22
N ALA A 207 14.66 23.19 14.39
CA ALA A 207 15.00 23.90 15.62
C ALA A 207 14.25 23.34 16.84
N LEU A 208 12.95 23.02 16.69
CA LEU A 208 12.17 22.38 17.75
C LEU A 208 12.69 20.98 18.09
N PHE A 209 12.96 20.15 17.08
CA PHE A 209 13.54 18.82 17.27
C PHE A 209 14.88 18.90 18.02
N ASN A 210 15.81 19.72 17.51
CA ASN A 210 17.14 19.90 18.09
C ASN A 210 17.06 20.45 19.52
N GLY A 211 16.12 21.36 19.80
CA GLY A 211 15.91 21.90 21.14
C GLY A 211 15.54 20.82 22.16
N TYR A 212 14.55 19.98 21.85
CA TYR A 212 14.17 18.87 22.74
C TYR A 212 15.29 17.82 22.88
N ASP A 213 16.00 17.52 21.80
CA ASP A 213 17.10 16.55 21.81
C ASP A 213 18.27 17.03 22.67
N GLN A 214 18.64 18.31 22.58
CA GLN A 214 19.69 18.92 23.42
C GLN A 214 19.32 18.93 24.90
N MET A 215 18.03 19.08 25.23
CA MET A 215 17.52 18.95 26.61
C MET A 215 17.53 17.50 27.11
N LYS A 216 17.90 16.53 26.27
CA LYS A 216 17.83 15.08 26.54
C LYS A 216 16.42 14.63 26.94
N LEU A 217 15.40 15.33 26.43
CA LEU A 217 14.00 14.98 26.60
C LEU A 217 13.55 14.23 25.34
N PRO A 218 13.36 12.89 25.40
CA PRO A 218 13.04 12.08 24.23
C PRO A 218 11.57 12.22 23.77
N LEU A 219 10.99 13.43 23.87
CA LEU A 219 9.58 13.71 23.56
C LEU A 219 9.23 13.53 22.08
N TRP A 220 10.23 13.60 21.21
CA TRP A 220 10.06 13.36 19.77
C TRP A 220 9.96 11.86 19.43
N LYS A 221 10.35 10.97 20.35
CA LYS A 221 10.28 9.52 20.13
C LYS A 221 8.83 9.03 20.22
N PRO A 222 8.44 8.01 19.43
CA PRO A 222 7.06 7.55 19.39
C PRO A 222 6.63 6.76 20.63
N GLU A 223 7.58 6.29 21.45
CA GLU A 223 7.37 5.35 22.56
C GLU A 223 6.27 5.78 23.54
N MET A 224 6.33 7.04 24.01
CA MET A 224 5.32 7.57 24.94
C MET A 224 3.93 7.60 24.30
N ARG A 225 3.85 8.01 23.02
CA ARG A 225 2.60 8.08 22.28
C ARG A 225 2.02 6.69 22.03
N ALA A 226 2.86 5.73 21.66
CA ALA A 226 2.46 4.35 21.45
C ALA A 226 1.94 3.71 22.75
N LYS A 227 2.56 4.01 23.91
CA LYS A 227 2.05 3.60 25.23
C LYS A 227 0.64 4.15 25.48
N MET A 228 0.42 5.45 25.24
CA MET A 228 -0.89 6.08 25.41
C MET A 228 -1.97 5.47 24.50
N GLU A 229 -1.67 5.25 23.21
CA GLU A 229 -2.62 4.66 22.28
C GLU A 229 -2.96 3.20 22.64
N LYS A 230 -1.97 2.44 23.14
CA LYS A 230 -2.19 1.10 23.68
C LYS A 230 -3.15 1.13 24.89
N GLN A 231 -2.98 2.07 25.80
CA GLN A 231 -3.86 2.24 26.97
C GLN A 231 -5.30 2.60 26.55
N ILE A 232 -5.47 3.50 25.59
CA ILE A 232 -6.79 3.83 25.01
C ILE A 232 -7.44 2.57 24.41
N THR A 233 -6.67 1.77 23.70
CA THR A 233 -7.14 0.50 23.12
C THR A 233 -7.56 -0.50 24.22
N MET A 234 -6.81 -0.58 25.32
CA MET A 234 -7.16 -1.44 26.46
C MET A 234 -8.48 -1.03 27.11
N ILE A 235 -8.73 0.28 27.24
CA ILE A 235 -10.01 0.81 27.73
C ILE A 235 -11.15 0.44 26.78
N LYS A 236 -10.97 0.62 25.46
CA LYS A 236 -11.97 0.24 24.44
C LYS A 236 -12.35 -1.24 24.54
N ASN A 237 -11.39 -2.10 24.84
CA ASN A 237 -11.59 -3.54 24.98
C ASN A 237 -12.04 -3.97 26.39
N GLY A 238 -12.25 -3.05 27.33
CA GLY A 238 -12.65 -3.36 28.71
C GLY A 238 -11.58 -4.02 29.58
N THR A 239 -10.31 -4.00 29.15
CA THR A 239 -9.17 -4.63 29.85
C THR A 239 -8.43 -3.69 30.81
N ALA A 240 -8.74 -2.40 30.79
CA ALA A 240 -8.22 -1.40 31.73
C ALA A 240 -9.25 -0.30 31.99
N THR A 241 -9.19 0.36 33.15
CA THR A 241 -10.08 1.49 33.45
C THR A 241 -9.41 2.82 33.12
N LYS A 242 -10.23 3.86 32.85
CA LYS A 242 -9.75 5.23 32.65
C LYS A 242 -8.89 5.72 33.83
N LYS A 243 -9.25 5.37 35.06
CA LYS A 243 -8.51 5.80 36.26
C LYS A 243 -7.12 5.20 36.31
N ASP A 244 -6.98 3.94 35.91
CA ASP A 244 -5.68 3.25 35.93
C ASP A 244 -4.73 3.84 34.89
N CYS A 245 -5.21 4.09 33.67
CA CYS A 245 -4.39 4.68 32.62
C CYS A 245 -3.91 6.11 32.96
N LEU A 246 -4.76 6.92 33.61
CA LEU A 246 -4.41 8.30 34.01
C LEU A 246 -3.36 8.37 35.13
N ARG A 247 -3.32 7.39 36.04
CA ARG A 247 -2.29 7.34 37.08
C ARG A 247 -0.90 7.02 36.51
N ASP A 248 -0.89 6.31 35.39
CA ASP A 248 0.31 5.76 34.74
C ASP A 248 0.92 6.71 33.68
N THR A 249 0.33 7.90 33.54
CA THR A 249 0.73 8.96 32.58
C THR A 249 1.39 10.18 33.24
N GLY A 250 1.53 10.20 34.58
CA GLY A 250 2.33 11.17 35.33
C GLY A 250 3.69 10.62 35.69
#